data_AF-A0A0D8BUZ2-F1
#
_entry.id   AF-A0A0D8BUZ2-F1
#
_cell.length_a   1.000
_cell.length_b   1.000
_cell.length_c   1.000
_cell.angle_alpha   90.00
_cell.angle_beta   90.00
_cell.angle_gamma   90.00
#
_symmetry.space_group_name_H-M   'P 1'
#
loop_
_entity.id
_entity.type
_entity.pdbx_description
1 polymer ?
#
loop_
_entity_poly.entity_id
_entity_poly.type
_entity_poly.pdbx_seq_one_letter_code
_entity_poly.pdbx_strand_id
1 'polypeptide(L)'
;MLINVREQFSTLQYFFDSYYNQTFYDATLENQLMELIRNEPAWLVKALKEEIKRLEQVYHDKDFETWDKIEKLVHENSMRYFPYEDGKEFIDVANKLLGKA
;
A
#
# COMPACT_ATOMS: atom_id res chain seq x y z
N MET A 1 8.60 -21.86 -0.60
CA MET A 1 7.15 -21.67 -0.82
C MET A 1 7.02 -20.34 -1.53
N LEU A 2 6.54 -20.31 -2.78
CA LEU A 2 6.38 -19.06 -3.51
C LEU A 2 5.28 -18.24 -2.83
N ILE A 3 5.64 -17.06 -2.29
CA ILE A 3 4.68 -16.10 -1.75
C ILE A 3 3.76 -15.67 -2.90
N ASN A 4 2.45 -15.94 -2.77
CA ASN A 4 1.46 -15.39 -3.69
C ASN A 4 1.16 -13.95 -3.29
N VAL A 5 1.98 -13.00 -3.78
CA VAL A 5 1.87 -11.58 -3.44
C VAL A 5 0.50 -11.00 -3.78
N ARG A 6 -0.16 -11.48 -4.85
CA ARG A 6 -1.49 -10.98 -5.25
C ARG A 6 -2.55 -11.27 -4.19
N GLU A 7 -2.55 -12.48 -3.63
CA GLU A 7 -3.50 -12.84 -2.56
C GLU A 7 -3.19 -12.09 -1.25
N GLN A 8 -1.92 -11.79 -0.98
CA GLN A 8 -1.50 -11.17 0.27
C GLN A 8 -1.60 -9.65 0.28
N PHE A 9 -1.58 -9.01 -0.90
CA PHE A 9 -1.52 -7.55 -1.08
C PHE A 9 -2.63 -7.03 -2.01
N SER A 10 -3.76 -7.73 -2.09
CA SER A 10 -4.87 -7.35 -2.97
C SER A 10 -5.50 -6.00 -2.60
N THR A 11 -5.54 -5.65 -1.32
CA THR A 11 -6.11 -4.38 -0.85
C THR A 11 -5.14 -3.22 -1.09
N LEU A 12 -3.83 -3.49 -0.96
CA LEU A 12 -2.77 -2.56 -1.33
C LEU A 12 -2.81 -2.27 -2.83
N GLN A 13 -2.95 -3.30 -3.67
CA GLN A 13 -3.15 -3.13 -5.11
C GLN A 13 -4.39 -2.26 -5.38
N TYR A 14 -5.53 -2.59 -4.77
CA TYR A 14 -6.75 -1.80 -4.91
C TYR A 14 -6.57 -0.32 -4.53
N PHE A 15 -5.85 -0.03 -3.45
CA PHE A 15 -5.54 1.35 -3.04
C PHE A 15 -4.70 2.08 -4.11
N PHE A 16 -3.67 1.42 -4.64
CA PHE A 16 -2.83 1.99 -5.70
C PHE A 16 -3.59 2.22 -7.00
N ASP A 17 -4.49 1.30 -7.35
CA ASP A 17 -5.30 1.35 -8.57
C ASP A 17 -6.37 2.44 -8.51
N SER A 18 -6.98 2.64 -7.34
CA SER A 18 -8.21 3.45 -7.19
C SER A 18 -7.97 4.84 -6.60
N TYR A 19 -7.01 4.99 -5.68
CA TYR A 19 -6.77 6.24 -4.94
C TYR A 19 -5.39 6.82 -5.25
N TYR A 20 -4.36 5.99 -5.42
CA TYR A 20 -2.97 6.43 -5.47
C TYR A 20 -2.33 6.31 -6.87
N ASN A 21 -3.13 6.41 -7.95
CA ASN A 21 -2.74 5.94 -9.30
C ASN A 21 -1.94 6.89 -10.23
N GLN A 22 -1.58 8.09 -9.76
CA GLN A 22 -0.93 9.25 -10.46
C GLN A 22 -1.82 10.45 -10.77
N THR A 23 -3.13 10.43 -10.51
CA THR A 23 -4.02 11.39 -11.20
C THR A 23 -4.05 12.83 -10.67
N PHE A 24 -3.36 13.19 -9.58
CA PHE A 24 -3.42 14.56 -9.08
C PHE A 24 -2.06 15.06 -8.59
N TYR A 25 -1.54 16.07 -9.28
CA TYR A 25 -0.29 16.79 -8.98
C TYR A 25 -0.19 17.33 -7.53
N ASP A 26 -1.31 17.38 -6.79
CA ASP A 26 -1.41 17.88 -5.41
C ASP A 26 -1.95 16.85 -4.38
N ALA A 27 -2.20 15.59 -4.77
CA ALA A 27 -2.74 14.60 -3.85
C ALA A 27 -1.64 13.92 -3.01
N THR A 28 -1.52 14.31 -1.75
CA THR A 28 -0.64 13.64 -0.78
C THR A 28 -1.16 12.24 -0.42
N LEU A 29 -0.26 11.35 0.00
CA LEU A 29 -0.60 10.02 0.51
C LEU A 29 -1.63 10.08 1.63
N GLU A 30 -1.51 11.07 2.53
CA GLU A 30 -2.45 11.27 3.62
C GLU A 30 -3.86 11.54 3.12
N ASN A 31 -4.01 12.42 2.13
CA ASN A 31 -5.32 12.74 1.57
C ASN A 31 -5.97 11.50 0.96
N GLN A 32 -5.20 10.69 0.24
CA GLN A 32 -5.71 9.48 -0.41
C GLN A 32 -6.09 8.38 0.59
N LEU A 33 -5.30 8.18 1.65
CA LEU A 33 -5.66 7.27 2.74
C LEU A 33 -6.92 7.74 3.48
N MET A 34 -7.05 9.05 3.71
CA MET A 34 -8.24 9.62 4.34
C MET A 34 -9.49 9.49 3.47
N GLU A 35 -9.36 9.59 2.15
CA GLU A 35 -10.47 9.33 1.23
C GLU A 35 -10.91 7.86 1.28
N LEU A 36 -9.96 6.91 1.26
CA LEU A 36 -10.27 5.49 1.45
C LEU A 36 -10.98 5.25 2.79
N ILE A 37 -10.47 5.80 3.90
CA ILE A 37 -11.08 5.65 5.23
C ILE A 37 -12.53 6.17 5.27
N ARG A 38 -12.84 7.26 4.55
CA ARG A 38 -14.19 7.87 4.54
C ARG A 38 -15.19 7.13 3.67
N ASN A 39 -14.72 6.58 2.54
CA ASN A 39 -15.59 6.08 1.48
C ASN A 39 -15.74 4.55 1.50
N GLU A 40 -14.77 3.83 2.05
CA GLU A 40 -14.75 2.36 2.05
C GLU A 40 -15.27 1.76 3.36
N PRO A 41 -15.81 0.53 3.31
CA PRO A 41 -16.26 -0.17 4.50
C PRO A 41 -15.08 -0.51 5.43
N ALA A 42 -15.33 -0.50 6.74
CA ALA A 42 -14.31 -0.71 7.76
C ALA A 42 -13.51 -2.03 7.61
N TRP A 43 -14.09 -3.07 7.00
CA TRP A 43 -13.39 -4.32 6.75
C TRP A 43 -12.26 -4.17 5.72
N LEU A 44 -12.43 -3.31 4.72
CA LEU A 44 -11.43 -3.03 3.69
C LEU A 44 -10.28 -2.22 4.29
N VAL A 45 -10.59 -1.19 5.07
CA VAL A 45 -9.61 -0.40 5.84
C VAL A 45 -8.79 -1.30 6.77
N LYS A 46 -9.45 -2.25 7.45
CA LYS A 46 -8.79 -3.24 8.30
C LYS A 46 -7.91 -4.20 7.50
N ALA A 47 -8.36 -4.66 6.34
CA ALA A 47 -7.54 -5.52 5.47
C ALA A 47 -6.28 -4.79 5.01
N LEU A 48 -6.40 -3.54 4.53
CA LEU A 48 -5.25 -2.71 4.16
C LEU A 48 -4.27 -2.55 5.33
N LYS A 49 -4.77 -2.27 6.55
CA LYS A 49 -3.93 -2.16 7.75
C LYS A 49 -3.12 -3.43 8.03
N GLU A 50 -3.71 -4.62 7.85
CA GLU A 50 -2.97 -5.87 8.02
C GLU A 50 -1.95 -6.10 6.89
N GLU A 51 -2.27 -5.70 5.65
CA GLU A 51 -1.33 -5.74 4.54
C GLU A 51 -0.15 -4.77 4.74
N ILE A 52 -0.38 -3.58 5.31
CA ILE A 52 0.70 -2.62 5.67
C ILE A 52 1.65 -3.22 6.73
N LYS A 53 1.14 -3.94 7.73
CA LYS A 53 2.01 -4.64 8.70
C LYS A 53 2.89 -5.70 8.04
N ARG A 54 2.35 -6.42 7.05
CA ARG A 54 3.13 -7.40 6.28
C ARG A 54 4.18 -6.70 5.43
N LEU A 55 3.82 -5.59 4.78
CA LEU A 55 4.74 -4.76 4.02
C LEU A 55 5.88 -4.23 4.91
N GLU A 56 5.57 -3.81 6.13
CA GLU A 56 6.55 -3.41 7.15
C GLU A 56 7.52 -4.54 7.50
N GLN A 57 7.03 -5.78 7.63
CA GLN A 57 7.90 -6.95 7.83
C GLN A 57 8.84 -7.17 6.63
N VAL A 58 8.32 -7.12 5.40
CA VAL A 58 9.13 -7.25 4.17
C VAL A 58 10.22 -6.18 4.12
N TYR A 59 9.88 -4.94 4.46
CA TYR A 59 10.84 -3.83 4.55
C TYR A 59 11.89 -4.06 5.65
N HIS A 60 11.47 -4.45 6.86
CA HIS A 60 12.39 -4.69 7.96
C HIS A 60 13.39 -5.82 7.65
N ASP A 61 12.91 -6.89 7.04
CA ASP A 61 13.71 -8.07 6.69
C ASP A 61 14.61 -7.83 5.47
N LYS A 62 14.47 -6.67 4.80
CA LYS A 62 15.17 -6.33 3.56
C LYS A 62 14.93 -7.38 2.47
N ASP A 63 13.71 -7.92 2.41
CA ASP A 63 13.30 -8.89 1.39
C ASP A 63 13.00 -8.16 0.08
N PHE A 64 14.08 -7.78 -0.62
CA PHE A 64 14.02 -7.06 -1.89
C PHE A 64 13.33 -7.87 -3.00
N GLU A 65 13.40 -9.21 -2.95
CA GLU A 65 12.75 -10.07 -3.94
C GLU A 65 11.22 -10.00 -3.80
N THR A 66 10.72 -10.06 -2.57
CA THR A 66 9.29 -9.90 -2.31
C THR A 66 8.85 -8.46 -2.55
N TRP A 67 9.67 -7.46 -2.21
CA TRP A 67 9.37 -6.05 -2.50
C TRP A 67 9.19 -5.80 -4.00
N ASP A 68 10.11 -6.27 -4.85
CA ASP A 68 10.03 -6.13 -6.31
C ASP A 68 8.75 -6.77 -6.89
N LYS A 69 8.29 -7.88 -6.31
CA LYS A 69 7.01 -8.50 -6.69
C LYS A 69 5.80 -7.67 -6.27
N ILE A 70 5.84 -7.03 -5.10
CA ILE A 70 4.79 -6.12 -4.63
C ILE A 70 4.76 -4.87 -5.49
N GLU A 71 5.92 -4.28 -5.80
CA GLU A 71 6.04 -3.11 -6.66
C GLU A 71 5.43 -3.40 -8.05
N LYS A 72 5.82 -4.52 -8.67
CA LYS A 72 5.22 -4.97 -9.94
C LYS A 72 3.71 -5.13 -9.85
N LEU A 73 3.20 -5.69 -8.75
CA LEU A 73 1.76 -5.89 -8.53
C LEU A 73 1.02 -4.55 -8.49
N VAL A 74 1.49 -3.60 -7.68
CA VAL A 74 0.82 -2.30 -7.54
C VAL A 74 0.96 -1.44 -8.79
N HIS A 75 1.97 -1.68 -9.65
CA HIS A 75 2.14 -1.02 -10.95
C HIS A 75 1.27 -1.60 -12.07
N GLU A 76 0.62 -2.76 -11.89
CA GLU A 76 -0.15 -3.40 -12.97
C GLU A 76 -1.23 -2.47 -13.53
N ASN A 77 -1.89 -1.69 -12.68
CA ASN A 77 -2.91 -0.71 -13.08
C ASN A 77 -2.67 0.69 -12.52
N SER A 78 -1.55 0.92 -11.82
CA SER A 78 -1.11 2.23 -11.34
C SER A 78 0.11 2.69 -12.11
N MET A 79 0.18 3.98 -12.44
CA MET A 79 1.41 4.54 -13.00
C MET A 79 2.41 4.95 -11.88
N ARG A 80 2.07 4.74 -10.60
CA ARG A 80 2.87 5.24 -9.49
C ARG A 80 4.00 4.29 -9.12
N TYR A 81 5.24 4.78 -9.23
CA TYR A 81 6.41 4.08 -8.72
C TYR A 81 6.33 3.84 -7.21
N PHE A 82 6.82 2.69 -6.76
CA PHE A 82 6.86 2.35 -5.33
C PHE A 82 8.19 1.68 -4.97
N PRO A 83 9.30 2.41 -5.15
CA PRO A 83 10.63 1.88 -4.91
C PRO A 83 10.82 1.60 -3.41
N TYR A 84 11.75 0.70 -3.10
CA TYR A 84 12.04 0.29 -1.72
C TYR A 84 12.40 1.48 -0.82
N GLU A 85 13.13 2.45 -1.34
CA GLU A 85 13.58 3.65 -0.63
C GLU A 85 12.41 4.51 -0.11
N ASP A 86 11.31 4.57 -0.85
CA ASP A 86 10.10 5.31 -0.48
C ASP A 86 9.19 4.49 0.46
N GLY A 87 9.43 3.19 0.55
CA GLY A 87 8.64 2.24 1.31
C GLY A 87 8.49 2.64 2.78
N LYS A 88 9.56 3.13 3.41
CA LYS A 88 9.52 3.53 4.82
C LYS A 88 8.57 4.69 5.07
N GLU A 89 8.66 5.76 4.26
CA GLU A 89 7.80 6.93 4.41
C GLU A 89 6.33 6.52 4.21
N PHE A 90 6.06 5.71 3.20
CA PHE A 90 4.73 5.19 2.94
C PHE A 90 4.15 4.40 4.13
N ILE A 91 4.92 3.45 4.65
CA ILE A 91 4.52 2.62 5.80
C ILE A 91 4.25 3.49 7.04
N ASP A 92 5.15 4.43 7.35
CA ASP A 92 5.03 5.29 8.53
C ASP A 92 3.75 6.16 8.46
N VAL A 93 3.46 6.74 7.28
CA VAL A 93 2.23 7.51 7.05
C VAL A 93 0.98 6.62 7.12
N ALA A 94 1.01 5.46 6.47
CA ALA A 94 -0.11 4.53 6.46
C ALA A 94 -0.44 4.03 7.87
N ASN A 95 0.57 3.60 8.64
CA ASN A 95 0.41 3.17 10.03
C ASN A 95 -0.15 4.29 10.92
N LYS A 96 0.30 5.54 10.74
CA LYS A 96 -0.20 6.69 11.50
C LYS A 96 -1.68 6.97 11.26
N LEU A 97 -2.17 6.82 10.03
CA LEU A 97 -3.55 7.13 9.66
C LEU A 97 -4.49 5.96 9.88
N LEU A 98 -4.13 4.77 9.39
CA LEU A 98 -4.91 3.53 9.58
C LEU A 98 -4.87 3.06 11.04
N GLY A 99 -3.88 3.49 11.82
CA GLY A 99 -3.82 3.26 13.27
C GLY A 99 -4.93 3.97 14.06
N LYS A 100 -5.46 5.07 13.52
CA LYS A 100 -6.51 5.90 14.14
C LYS A 100 -7.93 5.59 13.65
N ALA A 101 -8.03 4.91 12.51
CA ALA A 101 -9.28 4.37 11.94
C ALA A 101 -9.61 3.00 12.56
#